data_AF-A0A3D3KWD2-F1
#
_entry.id   AF-A0A3D3KWD2-F1
#
_cell.length_a   1.000
_cell.length_b   1.000
_cell.length_c   1.000
_cell.angle_alpha   90.00
_cell.angle_beta   90.00
_cell.angle_gamma   90.00
#
_symmetry.space_group_name_H-M   'P 1'
#
loop_
_entity.id
_entity.type
_entity.pdbx_description
1 polymer ?
#
loop_
_entity_poly.entity_id
_entity_poly.type
_entity_poly.pdbx_seq_one_letter_code
_entity_poly.pdbx_strand_id
1 'polypeptide(L)'
;HPDLVPVCREVFDGVLGDRPNQLDRSREDVTPDDRALIDVASTLGTITEAGIRTNIEVGIRYIESWLRGNGAVAIHNLMEDAATAEISRSQIWQWIHTGAITQTGMVITRTWILETINGEFAKLERSSGDRFADARDIFEEVTLGQDFVPFLTVPAYARYLHEDRGRESADPVD
;
A
#
# COMPACT_ATOMS: atom_id res chain seq x y z
N HIS A 1 11.62 -11.18 -6.44
CA HIS A 1 11.57 -12.05 -7.64
C HIS A 1 12.94 -12.69 -7.85
N PRO A 2 13.06 -14.01 -8.11
CA PRO A 2 14.35 -14.69 -8.30
C PRO A 2 15.21 -14.10 -9.43
N ASP A 3 14.59 -13.61 -10.50
CA ASP A 3 15.31 -13.02 -11.65
C ASP A 3 16.09 -11.73 -11.31
N LEU A 4 15.82 -11.08 -10.18
CA LEU A 4 16.61 -9.94 -9.72
C LEU A 4 17.88 -10.36 -8.96
N VAL A 5 18.03 -11.64 -8.59
CA VAL A 5 19.20 -12.13 -7.85
C VAL A 5 20.51 -11.88 -8.62
N PRO A 6 20.64 -12.20 -9.92
CA PRO A 6 21.88 -11.93 -10.65
C PRO A 6 22.21 -10.43 -10.71
N VAL A 7 21.21 -9.58 -10.94
CA VAL A 7 21.37 -8.12 -11.02
C VAL A 7 21.84 -7.55 -9.68
N CYS A 8 21.19 -7.90 -8.58
CA CYS A 8 21.61 -7.46 -7.26
C CYS A 8 23.00 -8.00 -6.92
N ARG A 9 23.28 -9.28 -7.22
CA ARG A 9 24.59 -9.89 -6.95
C ARG A 9 25.72 -9.16 -7.67
N GLU A 10 25.55 -8.81 -8.94
CA GLU A 10 26.56 -8.07 -9.70
C GLU A 10 26.95 -6.74 -9.03
N VAL A 11 25.95 -5.97 -8.56
CA VAL A 11 26.18 -4.70 -7.85
C VAL A 11 26.93 -4.91 -6.54
N PHE A 12 26.53 -5.91 -5.75
CA PHE A 12 27.17 -6.22 -4.46
C PHE A 12 28.60 -6.75 -4.66
N ASP A 13 28.80 -7.72 -5.54
CA ASP A 13 30.10 -8.32 -5.83
C ASP A 13 31.08 -7.26 -6.38
N GLY A 14 30.60 -6.32 -7.20
CA GLY A 14 31.40 -5.21 -7.73
C GLY A 14 31.94 -4.25 -6.65
N VAL A 15 31.24 -4.10 -5.52
CA VAL A 15 31.64 -3.22 -4.41
C VAL A 15 32.37 -3.98 -3.30
N LEU A 16 31.92 -5.21 -3.01
CA LEU A 16 32.44 -6.02 -1.92
C LEU A 16 33.73 -6.77 -2.31
N GLY A 17 33.86 -7.19 -3.57
CA GLY A 17 34.86 -8.16 -3.99
C GLY A 17 34.73 -9.45 -3.19
N ASP A 18 35.84 -9.92 -2.61
CA ASP A 18 35.88 -11.14 -1.79
C ASP A 18 35.34 -10.94 -0.36
N ARG A 19 34.98 -9.71 0.03
CA ARG A 19 34.54 -9.43 1.40
C ARG A 19 33.08 -9.89 1.61
N PRO A 20 32.76 -10.53 2.75
CA PRO A 20 31.40 -11.00 3.01
C PRO A 20 30.41 -9.90 3.42
N ASN A 21 30.90 -8.71 3.80
CA ASN A 21 30.10 -7.55 4.24
C ASN A 21 30.98 -6.27 4.27
N GLN A 22 30.40 -5.15 4.74
CA GLN A 22 31.11 -3.87 4.95
C GLN A 22 31.13 -3.44 6.44
N LEU A 23 31.18 -4.38 7.40
CA LEU A 23 31.19 -4.04 8.83
C LEU A 23 32.43 -3.21 9.23
N ASP A 24 33.50 -3.26 8.43
CA ASP A 24 34.69 -2.42 8.55
C ASP A 24 34.44 -0.93 8.22
N ARG A 25 33.31 -0.60 7.57
CA ARG A 25 32.95 0.77 7.21
C ARG A 25 32.05 1.39 8.28
N SER A 26 32.65 1.97 9.32
CA SER A 26 31.97 2.59 10.48
C SER A 26 31.20 3.89 10.19
N ARG A 27 31.39 4.51 9.01
CA ARG A 27 30.79 5.79 8.60
C ARG A 27 31.04 6.95 9.58
N GLU A 28 32.24 7.03 10.15
CA GLU A 28 32.69 8.17 10.98
C GLU A 28 32.67 9.53 10.24
N ASP A 29 32.57 9.49 8.90
CA ASP A 29 32.33 10.66 8.05
C ASP A 29 30.93 11.29 8.20
N VAL A 30 29.98 10.57 8.83
CA VAL A 30 28.59 11.00 8.97
C VAL A 30 28.33 11.50 10.38
N THR A 31 27.90 12.75 10.49
CA THR A 31 27.27 13.27 11.73
C THR A 31 25.76 13.19 11.58
N PRO A 32 25.04 12.36 12.36
CA PRO A 32 23.59 12.30 12.31
C PRO A 32 22.96 13.65 12.67
N ASP A 33 21.95 14.05 11.90
CA ASP A 33 21.18 15.28 12.11
C ASP A 33 19.70 14.92 12.24
N ASP A 34 19.13 15.15 13.41
CA ASP A 34 17.73 14.87 13.71
C ASP A 34 16.78 15.76 12.91
N ARG A 35 17.20 17.00 12.59
CA ARG A 35 16.44 17.93 11.78
C ARG A 35 16.35 17.45 10.33
N ALA A 36 17.44 16.90 9.80
CA ALA A 36 17.47 16.34 8.45
C ALA A 36 16.50 15.14 8.30
N LEU A 37 16.32 14.33 9.36
CA LEU A 37 15.39 13.19 9.34
C LEU A 37 13.91 13.60 9.22
N ILE A 38 13.57 14.85 9.57
CA ILE A 38 12.20 15.38 9.54
C ILE A 38 12.02 16.53 8.53
N ASP A 39 13.01 16.80 7.70
CA ASP A 39 12.96 17.87 6.69
C ASP A 39 12.14 17.44 5.47
N VAL A 40 10.82 17.37 5.64
CA VAL A 40 9.86 17.08 4.57
C VAL A 40 9.95 18.13 3.45
N ALA A 41 10.27 19.38 3.79
CA ALA A 41 10.34 20.48 2.82
C ALA A 41 11.48 20.30 1.79
N SER A 42 12.56 19.61 2.17
CA SER A 42 13.64 19.24 1.24
C SER A 42 13.27 18.14 0.25
N THR A 43 12.21 17.37 0.53
CA THR A 43 11.77 16.27 -0.34
C THR A 43 10.92 16.83 -1.47
N LEU A 44 11.57 17.10 -2.61
CA LEU A 44 10.91 17.63 -3.79
C LEU A 44 9.95 16.59 -4.41
N GLY A 45 8.79 17.05 -4.86
CA GLY A 45 7.80 16.21 -5.52
C GLY A 45 6.53 16.98 -5.87
N THR A 46 5.68 16.38 -6.71
CA THR A 46 4.37 16.95 -7.06
C THR A 46 3.30 15.89 -6.93
N ILE A 47 2.12 16.29 -6.44
CA ILE A 47 0.97 15.39 -6.38
C ILE A 47 0.29 15.39 -7.74
N THR A 48 0.28 14.26 -8.43
CA THR A 48 -0.37 14.12 -9.74
C THR A 48 -1.67 13.34 -9.60
N GLU A 49 -2.64 13.63 -10.46
CA GLU A 49 -3.88 12.84 -10.52
C GLU A 49 -3.58 11.38 -10.89
N ALA A 50 -2.60 11.14 -11.76
CA ALA A 50 -2.14 9.79 -12.10
C ALA A 50 -1.64 9.04 -10.85
N GLY A 51 -0.81 9.67 -10.01
CA GLY A 51 -0.35 9.07 -8.77
C GLY A 51 -1.48 8.77 -7.78
N ILE A 52 -2.49 9.65 -7.69
CA ILE A 52 -3.69 9.40 -6.87
C ILE A 52 -4.46 8.18 -7.37
N ARG A 53 -4.68 8.08 -8.69
CA ARG A 53 -5.36 6.92 -9.31
C ARG A 53 -4.57 5.63 -9.09
N THR A 54 -3.25 5.68 -9.22
CA THR A 54 -2.36 4.54 -8.92
C THR A 54 -2.49 4.10 -7.46
N ASN A 55 -2.45 5.03 -6.50
CA ASN A 55 -2.61 4.70 -5.08
C ASN A 55 -3.97 4.04 -4.80
N ILE A 56 -5.05 4.54 -5.41
CA ILE A 56 -6.39 3.96 -5.28
C ILE A 56 -6.43 2.54 -5.86
N GLU A 57 -5.95 2.35 -7.09
CA GLU A 57 -5.96 1.07 -7.77
C GLU A 57 -5.14 0.03 -6.99
N VAL A 58 -3.90 0.37 -6.66
CA VAL A 58 -2.97 -0.52 -5.94
C VAL A 58 -3.52 -0.87 -4.56
N GLY A 59 -4.04 0.11 -3.82
CA GLY A 59 -4.63 -0.12 -2.50
C GLY A 59 -5.81 -1.10 -2.55
N ILE A 60 -6.75 -0.89 -3.48
CA ILE A 60 -7.93 -1.77 -3.62
C ILE A 60 -7.51 -3.18 -4.08
N ARG A 61 -6.63 -3.30 -5.08
CA ARG A 61 -6.13 -4.60 -5.57
C ARG A 61 -5.36 -5.37 -4.49
N TYR A 62 -4.54 -4.67 -3.71
CA TYR A 62 -3.81 -5.31 -2.62
C TYR A 62 -4.78 -5.86 -1.56
N ILE A 63 -5.73 -5.05 -1.10
CA ILE A 63 -6.69 -5.48 -0.09
C ILE A 63 -7.52 -6.66 -0.61
N GLU A 64 -7.95 -6.64 -1.88
CA GLU A 64 -8.68 -7.78 -2.47
C GLU A 64 -7.86 -9.07 -2.43
N SER A 65 -6.57 -9.01 -2.81
CA SER A 65 -5.68 -10.16 -2.77
C SER A 65 -5.48 -10.66 -1.34
N TRP A 66 -5.29 -9.73 -0.41
CA TRP A 66 -5.09 -10.02 1.01
C TRP A 66 -6.32 -10.70 1.64
N LEU A 67 -7.53 -10.22 1.31
CA LEU A 67 -8.80 -10.83 1.74
C LEU A 67 -9.01 -12.24 1.17
N ARG A 68 -8.30 -12.60 0.11
CA ARG A 68 -8.26 -13.95 -0.46
C ARG A 68 -7.11 -14.81 0.08
N GLY A 69 -6.41 -14.32 1.10
CA GLY A 69 -5.32 -15.02 1.76
C GLY A 69 -3.96 -14.87 1.07
N ASN A 70 -3.81 -13.94 0.11
CA ASN A 70 -2.54 -13.67 -0.54
C ASN A 70 -1.98 -12.30 -0.16
N GLY A 71 -0.97 -12.29 0.72
CA GLY A 71 -0.35 -11.05 1.21
C GLY A 71 0.80 -10.50 0.36
N ALA A 72 1.21 -11.23 -0.69
CA ALA A 72 2.26 -10.81 -1.64
C ALA A 72 1.72 -10.95 -3.06
N VAL A 73 1.49 -9.82 -3.73
CA VAL A 73 0.77 -9.80 -5.01
C VAL A 73 1.53 -9.01 -6.06
N ALA A 74 1.58 -9.55 -7.28
CA ALA A 74 2.11 -8.82 -8.42
C ALA A 74 1.05 -7.83 -8.92
N ILE A 75 1.27 -6.53 -8.76
CA ILE A 75 0.45 -5.45 -9.33
C ILE A 75 1.35 -4.63 -10.25
N HIS A 76 0.97 -4.46 -11.51
CA HIS A 76 1.81 -3.78 -12.53
C HIS A 76 3.24 -4.33 -12.64
N ASN A 77 3.41 -5.65 -12.45
CA ASN A 77 4.70 -6.37 -12.39
C ASN A 77 5.60 -6.01 -11.19
N LEU A 78 5.09 -5.25 -10.22
CA LEU A 78 5.74 -4.99 -8.95
C LEU A 78 5.18 -5.93 -7.88
N MET A 79 6.06 -6.48 -7.03
CA MET A 79 5.64 -7.33 -5.92
C MET A 79 5.24 -6.43 -4.75
N GLU A 80 3.94 -6.30 -4.54
CA GLU A 80 3.37 -5.43 -3.52
C GLU A 80 3.04 -6.22 -2.25
N ASP A 81 3.24 -5.56 -1.11
CA ASP A 81 2.87 -6.03 0.22
C ASP A 81 1.97 -4.99 0.92
N ALA A 82 1.70 -5.23 2.21
CA ALA A 82 0.82 -4.36 2.98
C ALA A 82 1.36 -2.93 3.07
N ALA A 83 2.68 -2.73 3.09
CA ALA A 83 3.26 -1.41 3.20
C ALA A 83 2.92 -0.54 1.97
N THR A 84 2.81 -1.14 0.78
CA THR A 84 2.36 -0.44 -0.43
C THR A 84 0.92 0.07 -0.30
N ALA A 85 0.00 -0.76 0.18
CA ALA A 85 -1.37 -0.34 0.41
C ALA A 85 -1.48 0.70 1.55
N GLU A 86 -0.65 0.55 2.60
CA GLU A 86 -0.58 1.50 3.71
C GLU A 86 -0.10 2.87 3.26
N ILE A 87 0.98 2.97 2.47
CA ILE A 87 1.43 4.28 1.98
C ILE A 87 0.42 4.88 1.00
N SER A 88 -0.21 4.04 0.16
CA SER A 88 -1.22 4.47 -0.81
C SER A 88 -2.42 5.15 -0.14
N ARG A 89 -3.02 4.51 0.87
CA ARG A 89 -4.15 5.09 1.62
C ARG A 89 -3.72 6.27 2.49
N SER A 90 -2.51 6.22 3.06
CA SER A 90 -1.99 7.26 3.95
C SER A 90 -1.70 8.57 3.23
N GLN A 91 -1.14 8.52 2.02
CA GLN A 91 -0.91 9.70 1.20
C GLN A 91 -2.23 10.39 0.86
N ILE A 92 -3.23 9.64 0.40
CA ILE A 92 -4.54 10.19 0.07
C ILE A 92 -5.23 10.79 1.30
N TRP A 93 -5.22 10.07 2.44
CA TRP A 93 -5.73 10.59 3.70
C TRP A 93 -5.04 11.91 4.06
N GLN A 94 -3.70 11.96 4.05
CA GLN A 94 -2.94 13.16 4.39
C GLN A 94 -3.30 14.33 3.47
N TRP A 95 -3.37 14.10 2.16
CA TRP A 95 -3.69 15.13 1.18
C TRP A 95 -5.09 15.72 1.34
N ILE A 96 -6.08 14.89 1.70
CA ILE A 96 -7.43 15.36 2.05
C ILE A 96 -7.36 16.27 3.29
N HIS A 97 -6.65 15.84 4.34
CA HIS A 97 -6.69 16.52 5.65
C HIS A 97 -5.88 17.82 5.67
N THR A 98 -4.84 17.93 4.83
CA THR A 98 -4.05 19.15 4.69
C THR A 98 -4.57 20.09 3.62
N GLY A 99 -5.60 19.68 2.85
CA GLY A 99 -6.07 20.44 1.69
C GLY A 99 -4.97 20.60 0.64
N ALA A 100 -4.18 19.54 0.42
CA ALA A 100 -3.06 19.55 -0.52
C ALA A 100 -3.55 19.88 -1.93
N ILE A 101 -2.61 20.36 -2.76
CA ILE A 101 -2.91 20.84 -4.10
C ILE A 101 -2.15 19.98 -5.11
N THR A 102 -2.84 19.54 -6.16
CA THR A 102 -2.22 18.79 -7.26
C THR A 102 -1.29 19.69 -8.07
N GLN A 103 -0.47 19.09 -8.93
CA GLN A 103 0.37 19.79 -9.90
C GLN A 103 -0.43 20.74 -10.82
N THR A 104 -1.72 20.47 -11.02
CA THR A 104 -2.63 21.29 -11.84
C THR A 104 -3.37 22.37 -11.05
N GLY A 105 -3.08 22.54 -9.76
CA GLY A 105 -3.71 23.55 -8.91
C GLY A 105 -5.06 23.14 -8.30
N MET A 106 -5.44 21.86 -8.37
CA MET A 106 -6.70 21.38 -7.80
C MET A 106 -6.52 21.00 -6.33
N VAL A 107 -7.42 21.45 -5.47
CA VAL A 107 -7.45 21.04 -4.05
C VAL A 107 -7.98 19.63 -3.95
N ILE A 108 -7.30 18.79 -3.16
CA ILE A 108 -7.68 17.41 -2.93
C ILE A 108 -8.78 17.37 -1.86
N THR A 109 -9.97 16.89 -2.24
CA THR A 109 -11.14 16.84 -1.36
C THR A 109 -11.67 15.41 -1.22
N ARG A 110 -12.40 15.12 -0.13
CA ARG A 110 -13.06 13.82 0.06
C ARG A 110 -13.99 13.47 -1.10
N THR A 111 -14.77 14.43 -1.59
CA THR A 111 -15.70 14.24 -2.72
C THR A 111 -14.97 13.83 -3.99
N TRP A 112 -13.90 14.54 -4.35
CA TRP A 112 -13.13 14.23 -5.55
C TRP A 112 -12.44 12.87 -5.47
N ILE A 113 -11.89 12.52 -4.30
CA ILE A 113 -11.29 11.19 -4.09
C ILE A 113 -12.36 10.09 -4.19
N LEU A 114 -13.54 10.27 -3.62
CA LEU A 114 -14.63 9.29 -3.73
C LEU A 114 -15.08 9.10 -5.18
N GLU A 115 -15.21 10.18 -5.96
CA GLU A 115 -15.48 10.10 -7.41
C GLU A 115 -14.36 9.36 -8.15
N THR A 116 -13.11 9.59 -7.77
CA THR A 116 -11.95 8.91 -8.36
C THR A 116 -11.95 7.42 -8.00
N ILE A 117 -12.27 7.05 -6.77
CA ILE A 117 -12.47 5.67 -6.33
C ILE A 117 -13.55 5.00 -7.18
N ASN A 118 -14.70 5.64 -7.36
CA ASN A 118 -15.77 5.10 -8.23
C ASN A 118 -15.26 4.85 -9.65
N GLY A 119 -14.51 5.80 -10.22
CA GLY A 119 -13.96 5.71 -11.57
C GLY A 119 -12.92 4.60 -11.73
N GLU A 120 -11.99 4.45 -10.80
CA GLU A 120 -11.00 3.36 -10.85
C GLU A 120 -11.64 2.01 -10.56
N PHE A 121 -12.56 1.93 -9.60
CA PHE A 121 -13.25 0.70 -9.24
C PHE A 121 -14.07 0.14 -10.41
N ALA A 122 -14.71 1.00 -11.21
CA ALA A 122 -15.47 0.61 -12.39
C ALA A 122 -14.61 0.01 -13.52
N LYS A 123 -13.29 0.25 -13.51
CA LYS A 123 -12.35 -0.30 -14.49
C LYS A 123 -11.82 -1.69 -14.11
N LEU A 124 -12.04 -2.13 -12.87
CA LEU A 124 -11.50 -3.39 -12.37
C LEU A 124 -12.23 -4.58 -13.01
N GLU A 125 -11.45 -5.49 -13.59
CA GLU A 125 -11.95 -6.76 -14.11
C GLU A 125 -12.44 -7.64 -12.95
N ARG A 126 -13.69 -8.13 -13.06
CA ARG A 126 -14.35 -8.93 -12.02
C ARG A 126 -14.22 -10.41 -12.34
N SER A 127 -14.07 -11.22 -11.29
CA SER A 127 -14.00 -12.68 -11.41
C SER A 127 -14.84 -13.34 -10.32
N SER A 128 -15.30 -14.57 -10.58
CA SER A 128 -16.03 -15.33 -9.58
C SER A 128 -15.17 -15.52 -8.33
N GLY A 129 -15.72 -15.16 -7.16
CA GLY A 129 -15.01 -15.24 -5.88
C GLY A 129 -14.04 -14.09 -5.60
N ASP A 130 -14.03 -13.03 -6.42
CA ASP A 130 -13.32 -11.81 -6.05
C ASP A 130 -13.91 -11.16 -4.78
N ARG A 131 -13.07 -10.37 -4.10
CA ARG A 131 -13.44 -9.66 -2.85
C ARG A 131 -13.35 -8.14 -3.01
N PHE A 132 -13.43 -7.65 -4.26
CA PHE A 132 -13.21 -6.23 -4.54
C PHE A 132 -14.23 -5.31 -3.87
N ALA A 133 -15.48 -5.74 -3.69
CA ALA A 133 -16.48 -4.95 -2.97
C ALA A 133 -16.06 -4.73 -1.51
N ASP A 134 -15.72 -5.80 -0.80
CA ASP A 134 -15.19 -5.73 0.57
C ASP A 134 -13.89 -4.91 0.64
N ALA A 135 -13.01 -5.08 -0.35
CA ALA A 135 -11.76 -4.34 -0.42
C ALA A 135 -11.97 -2.84 -0.60
N ARG A 136 -12.94 -2.45 -1.42
CA ARG A 136 -13.36 -1.07 -1.59
C ARG A 136 -13.92 -0.50 -0.29
N ASP A 137 -14.79 -1.23 0.41
CA ASP A 137 -15.38 -0.76 1.66
C ASP A 137 -14.30 -0.49 2.73
N ILE A 138 -13.33 -1.40 2.86
CA ILE A 138 -12.17 -1.21 3.74
C ILE A 138 -11.34 0.00 3.28
N PHE A 139 -11.03 0.09 1.98
CA PHE A 139 -10.21 1.16 1.45
C PHE A 139 -10.85 2.53 1.68
N GLU A 140 -12.15 2.67 1.42
CA GLU A 140 -12.90 3.90 1.67
C GLU A 140 -12.87 4.27 3.15
N GLU A 141 -13.08 3.33 4.07
CA GLU A 141 -13.00 3.60 5.50
C GLU A 141 -11.63 4.13 5.92
N VAL A 142 -10.54 3.45 5.55
CA VAL A 142 -9.18 3.78 6.03
C VAL A 142 -8.59 4.99 5.30
N THR A 143 -9.18 5.40 4.17
CA THR A 143 -8.73 6.53 3.34
C THR A 143 -9.58 7.78 3.59
N LEU A 144 -10.90 7.63 3.69
CA LEU A 144 -11.88 8.72 3.80
C LEU A 144 -12.40 8.92 5.22
N GLY A 145 -11.93 8.15 6.21
CA GLY A 145 -12.22 8.37 7.62
C GLY A 145 -11.74 9.73 8.14
N GLN A 146 -12.39 10.22 9.20
CA GLN A 146 -11.93 11.43 9.92
C GLN A 146 -10.66 11.14 10.72
N ASP A 147 -10.65 10.00 11.42
CA ASP A 147 -9.48 9.56 12.17
C ASP A 147 -8.56 8.72 11.28
N PHE A 148 -7.26 8.84 11.51
CA PHE A 148 -6.27 7.99 10.86
C PHE A 148 -6.18 6.65 11.59
N VAL A 149 -6.67 5.59 10.96
CA VAL A 149 -6.52 4.22 11.50
C VAL A 149 -5.04 3.83 11.46
N PRO A 150 -4.46 3.26 12.53
CA PRO A 150 -3.04 2.90 12.56
C PRO A 150 -2.64 1.90 11.48
N PHE A 151 -3.46 0.88 11.24
CA PHE A 151 -3.20 -0.16 10.24
C PHE A 151 -4.49 -0.56 9.53
N LEU A 152 -4.46 -0.63 8.20
CA LEU A 152 -5.59 -1.09 7.39
C LEU A 152 -5.98 -2.54 7.67
N THR A 153 -5.02 -3.32 8.16
CA THR A 153 -5.22 -4.74 8.48
C THR A 153 -6.15 -4.95 9.68
N VAL A 154 -6.28 -3.97 10.59
CA VAL A 154 -7.13 -4.08 11.77
C VAL A 154 -8.62 -4.19 11.40
N PRO A 155 -9.24 -3.22 10.69
CA PRO A 155 -10.64 -3.36 10.28
C PRO A 155 -10.84 -4.52 9.29
N ALA A 156 -9.87 -4.78 8.42
CA ALA A 156 -9.96 -5.88 7.45
C ALA A 156 -9.99 -7.25 8.15
N TYR A 157 -9.11 -7.47 9.13
CA TYR A 157 -9.06 -8.71 9.89
C TYR A 157 -10.34 -8.92 10.71
N ALA A 158 -10.79 -7.87 11.42
CA ALA A 158 -11.97 -7.93 12.26
C ALA A 158 -13.24 -8.32 11.48
N ARG A 159 -13.42 -7.80 10.25
CA ARG A 159 -14.63 -8.05 9.46
C ARG A 159 -14.59 -9.31 8.61
N TYR A 160 -13.44 -9.67 8.09
CA TYR A 160 -13.39 -10.63 6.97
C TYR A 160 -12.44 -11.80 7.18
N LEU A 161 -11.56 -11.76 8.19
CA LEU A 161 -10.61 -12.84 8.49
C LEU A 161 -10.73 -13.34 9.94
N HIS A 162 -11.94 -13.32 10.50
CA HIS A 162 -12.23 -14.07 11.72
C HIS A 162 -12.57 -15.52 11.35
N GLU A 163 -12.20 -16.48 12.20
CA GLU A 163 -12.65 -17.86 12.05
C GLU A 163 -14.18 -17.90 12.00
N ASP A 164 -14.75 -18.46 10.94
CA ASP A 164 -16.13 -18.96 10.95
C ASP A 164 -16.18 -20.12 11.97
N ARG A 165 -16.27 -19.81 13.26
CA ARG A 165 -16.64 -20.79 14.29
C ARG A 165 -18.14 -21.10 14.13
N GLY A 166 -18.49 -21.85 13.10
CA GLY A 166 -19.87 -22.31 12.93
C GLY A 166 -20.30 -22.72 11.53
N ARG A 167 -19.56 -23.62 10.86
CA ARG A 167 -20.12 -24.50 9.82
C ARG A 167 -19.46 -25.89 9.90
N GLU A 168 -19.50 -26.51 11.07
CA GLU A 168 -19.55 -27.98 11.09
C GLU A 168 -20.97 -28.38 10.69
N SER A 169 -21.04 -29.09 9.57
CA SER A 169 -22.22 -29.76 9.06
C SER A 169 -22.86 -30.61 10.16
N ALA A 170 -24.06 -30.21 10.59
CA ALA A 170 -24.98 -31.13 11.23
C ALA A 170 -25.45 -32.13 10.17
N ASP A 171 -24.67 -33.17 9.94
CA ASP A 171 -25.18 -34.38 9.30
C ASP A 171 -26.13 -35.04 10.32
N PRO A 172 -27.41 -35.29 9.97
CA PRO A 172 -28.27 -36.11 10.79
C PRO A 172 -27.75 -37.55 10.70
N VAL A 173 -27.33 -38.08 11.84
CA VAL A 173 -27.12 -39.52 12.00
C VAL A 173 -28.49 -40.19 11.91
N ASP A 174 -28.66 -41.02 10.89
CA ASP A 174 -29.74 -42.03 10.79
C ASP A 174 -29.34 -43.29 11.58
#